data_AF-A0A7T1I516-F1
#
_entry.id   AF-A0A7T1I516-F1
#
_cell.length_a   1.000
_cell.length_b   1.000
_cell.length_c   1.000
_cell.angle_alpha   90.00
_cell.angle_beta   90.00
_cell.angle_gamma   90.00
#
_symmetry.space_group_name_H-M   'P 1'
#
loop_
_entity.id
_entity.type
_entity.pdbx_description
1 polymer ?
#
loop_
_entity_poly.entity_id
_entity_poly.type
_entity_poly.pdbx_seq_one_letter_code
_entity_poly.pdbx_strand_id
1 'polypeptide(L)'
;MQARDAVFLEDLCPKLRARRWRRSIHQVTDSHCLYCGRPSESIDHVLPRSRGGMSVTENCVPACLACNGAKGDTEAFDWYRRQSFYDPRRAMALRAWMDGDLRLALRLLQWSLPAQAGPGAAGADPAHQTRQATTPLYRWQMAS
;
A
#
# COMPACT_ATOMS: atom_id res chain seq x y z
N MET A 1 24.21 11.61 -35.67
CA MET A 1 23.82 12.83 -34.91
C MET A 1 22.33 13.11 -35.14
N GLN A 2 21.42 12.33 -34.53
CA GLN A 2 19.95 12.50 -34.67
C GLN A 2 19.16 12.05 -33.42
N ALA A 3 19.77 12.10 -32.22
CA ALA A 3 19.11 11.66 -30.99
C ALA A 3 18.74 12.83 -30.04
N ARG A 4 19.00 14.08 -30.43
CA ARG A 4 18.88 15.24 -29.52
C ARG A 4 17.48 15.87 -29.49
N ASP A 5 16.63 15.56 -30.47
CA ASP A 5 15.28 16.14 -30.61
C ASP A 5 14.16 15.08 -30.48
N ALA A 6 14.47 13.91 -29.94
CA ALA A 6 13.46 12.90 -29.65
C ALA A 6 12.60 13.37 -28.47
N VAL A 7 11.53 14.11 -28.76
CA VAL A 7 10.50 14.41 -27.77
C VAL A 7 9.76 13.10 -27.49
N PHE A 8 9.85 12.60 -26.26
CA PHE A 8 9.11 11.38 -25.90
C PHE A 8 7.61 11.67 -25.93
N LEU A 9 6.80 10.76 -26.48
CA LEU A 9 5.34 10.89 -26.54
C LEU A 9 4.70 11.14 -25.14
N GLU A 10 5.40 10.73 -24.08
CA GLU A 10 5.04 10.95 -22.67
C GLU A 10 5.19 12.41 -22.21
N ASP A 11 6.05 13.17 -22.88
CA ASP A 11 6.27 14.60 -22.61
C ASP A 11 5.22 15.45 -23.31
N LEU A 12 4.72 14.97 -24.46
CA LEU A 12 3.67 15.62 -25.24
C LEU A 12 2.26 15.37 -24.69
N CYS A 13 2.06 14.24 -23.99
CA CYS A 13 0.73 13.85 -23.49
C CYS A 13 0.77 13.50 -21.99
N PRO A 14 0.46 14.46 -21.10
CA PRO A 14 0.41 14.24 -19.65
C PRO A 14 -0.52 13.10 -19.23
N LYS A 15 -1.61 12.87 -19.96
CA LYS A 15 -2.55 11.76 -19.70
C LYS A 15 -1.90 10.40 -19.95
N LEU A 16 -1.04 10.28 -20.96
CA LEU A 16 -0.32 9.04 -21.25
C LEU A 16 0.73 8.78 -20.17
N ARG A 17 1.46 9.81 -19.76
CA ARG A 17 2.42 9.74 -18.63
C ARG A 17 1.73 9.27 -17.35
N ALA A 18 0.61 9.88 -16.98
CA ALA A 18 -0.16 9.48 -15.80
C ALA A 18 -0.66 8.03 -15.88
N ARG A 19 -1.12 7.58 -17.05
CA ARG A 19 -1.54 6.18 -17.27
C ARG A 19 -0.37 5.21 -17.13
N ARG A 20 0.80 5.53 -17.71
CA ARG A 20 2.01 4.69 -17.61
C ARG A 20 2.53 4.62 -16.18
N TRP A 21 2.55 5.75 -15.46
CA TRP A 21 2.92 5.80 -14.04
C TRP A 21 1.96 4.98 -13.15
N ARG A 22 0.65 5.11 -13.32
CA ARG A 22 -0.31 4.25 -12.58
C ARG A 22 -0.10 2.77 -12.86
N ARG A 23 0.18 2.42 -14.12
CA ARG A 23 0.49 1.05 -14.52
C ARG A 23 1.78 0.55 -13.86
N SER A 24 2.82 1.37 -13.77
CA SER A 24 4.08 0.96 -13.14
C SER A 24 3.90 0.65 -11.65
N ILE A 25 3.04 1.39 -10.94
CA ILE A 25 2.72 1.08 -9.53
C ILE A 25 2.12 -0.33 -9.40
N HIS A 26 1.15 -0.68 -10.25
CA HIS A 26 0.59 -2.04 -10.22
C HIS A 26 1.61 -3.10 -10.62
N GLN A 27 2.52 -2.80 -11.57
CA GLN A 27 3.53 -3.75 -12.01
C GLN A 27 4.55 -4.07 -10.92
N VAL A 28 5.04 -3.08 -10.17
CA VAL A 28 6.06 -3.32 -9.14
C VAL A 28 5.52 -4.08 -7.92
N THR A 29 4.21 -4.09 -7.71
CA THR A 29 3.56 -4.78 -6.58
C THR A 29 2.83 -6.06 -7.00
N ASP A 30 3.09 -6.58 -8.20
CA ASP A 30 2.41 -7.73 -8.79
C ASP A 30 0.88 -7.61 -8.75
N SER A 31 0.37 -6.38 -8.88
CA SER A 31 -1.06 -6.04 -8.82
C SER A 31 -1.75 -6.51 -7.54
N HIS A 32 -1.05 -6.52 -6.40
CA HIS A 32 -1.63 -6.77 -5.09
C HIS A 32 -1.94 -5.46 -4.35
N CYS A 33 -3.09 -5.44 -3.67
CA CYS A 33 -3.51 -4.38 -2.77
C CYS A 33 -2.54 -4.27 -1.60
N LEU A 34 -2.04 -3.06 -1.34
CA LEU A 34 -1.08 -2.81 -0.26
C LEU A 34 -1.71 -3.09 1.12
N TYR A 35 -3.01 -2.85 1.26
CA TYR A 35 -3.75 -3.02 2.52
C TYR A 35 -4.08 -4.49 2.83
N CYS A 36 -4.82 -5.17 1.94
CA CYS A 36 -5.37 -6.50 2.23
C CYS A 36 -4.69 -7.64 1.46
N GLY A 37 -3.82 -7.34 0.50
CA GLY A 37 -3.14 -8.35 -0.31
C GLY A 37 -3.98 -9.02 -1.39
N ARG A 38 -5.27 -8.69 -1.54
CA ARG A 38 -6.09 -9.13 -2.69
C ARG A 38 -5.66 -8.42 -3.99
N PRO A 39 -6.06 -8.88 -5.17
CA PRO A 39 -5.82 -8.16 -6.42
C PRO A 39 -6.23 -6.69 -6.34
N SER A 40 -5.42 -5.80 -6.89
CA SER A 40 -5.65 -4.35 -6.94
C SER A 40 -6.15 -3.92 -8.30
N GLU A 41 -7.25 -3.20 -8.35
CA GLU A 41 -7.80 -2.62 -9.58
C GLU A 41 -7.69 -1.09 -9.63
N SER A 42 -7.28 -0.47 -8.51
CA SER A 42 -7.22 0.98 -8.37
C SER A 42 -5.93 1.44 -7.69
N ILE A 43 -5.69 2.75 -7.76
CA ILE A 43 -4.65 3.43 -7.01
C ILE A 43 -5.34 4.32 -6.00
N ASP A 44 -4.99 4.16 -4.73
CA ASP A 44 -5.47 4.97 -3.61
C ASP A 44 -4.41 5.99 -3.18
N HIS A 45 -4.88 7.13 -2.68
CA HIS A 45 -4.04 8.16 -2.09
C HIS A 45 -3.99 7.95 -0.57
N VAL A 46 -2.79 7.66 -0.05
CA VAL A 46 -2.58 7.37 1.38
C VAL A 46 -3.02 8.56 2.25
N LEU A 47 -2.52 9.75 1.93
CA LEU A 47 -3.14 11.02 2.29
C LEU A 47 -4.16 11.39 1.20
N PRO A 48 -5.47 11.49 1.52
CA PRO A 48 -6.49 11.84 0.53
C PRO A 48 -6.24 13.17 -0.18
N ARG A 49 -6.63 13.25 -1.45
CA ARG A 49 -6.53 14.50 -2.24
C ARG A 49 -7.32 15.65 -1.63
N SER A 50 -8.48 15.36 -1.04
CA SER A 50 -9.31 16.31 -0.29
C SER A 50 -8.58 16.95 0.89
N ARG A 51 -7.49 16.33 1.37
CA ARG A 51 -6.61 16.79 2.45
C ARG A 51 -5.21 17.19 1.96
N GLY A 52 -5.04 17.47 0.66
CA GLY A 52 -3.79 17.94 0.08
C GLY A 52 -2.84 16.84 -0.40
N GLY A 53 -3.27 15.58 -0.42
CA GLY A 53 -2.47 14.47 -0.94
C GLY A 53 -2.08 14.65 -2.42
N MET A 54 -0.77 14.58 -2.70
CA MET A 54 -0.23 14.66 -4.05
C MET A 54 -0.33 13.33 -4.80
N SER A 55 -0.38 13.37 -6.14
CA SER A 55 -0.30 12.18 -6.99
C SER A 55 1.16 11.86 -7.30
N VAL A 56 1.89 11.43 -6.28
CA VAL A 56 3.30 11.00 -6.34
C VAL A 56 3.41 9.57 -5.83
N THR A 57 4.48 8.86 -6.19
CA THR A 57 4.62 7.43 -5.88
C THR A 57 4.49 7.19 -4.38
N GLU A 58 5.12 8.02 -3.57
CA GLU A 58 5.14 7.95 -2.10
C GLU A 58 3.73 8.03 -1.49
N ASN A 59 2.80 8.74 -2.14
CA ASN A 59 1.44 8.89 -1.66
C ASN A 59 0.41 8.02 -2.40
N CYS A 60 0.83 7.28 -3.43
CA CYS A 60 -0.08 6.50 -4.27
C CYS A 60 0.26 5.02 -4.22
N VAL A 61 -0.70 4.22 -3.75
CA VAL A 61 -0.53 2.79 -3.51
C VAL A 61 -1.55 1.97 -4.29
N PRO A 62 -1.22 0.74 -4.71
CA PRO A 62 -2.19 -0.18 -5.31
C PRO A 62 -3.22 -0.59 -4.25
N ALA A 63 -4.50 -0.46 -4.59
CA ALA A 63 -5.60 -0.79 -3.70
C ALA A 63 -6.73 -1.49 -4.47
N CYS A 64 -7.37 -2.47 -3.81
CA CYS A 64 -8.59 -3.05 -4.34
C CYS A 64 -9.76 -2.08 -4.18
N LEU A 65 -10.79 -2.21 -5.02
CA LEU A 65 -11.96 -1.32 -4.97
C LEU A 65 -12.65 -1.31 -3.60
N ALA A 66 -12.72 -2.46 -2.93
CA ALA A 66 -13.32 -2.58 -1.60
C ALA A 66 -12.54 -1.79 -0.53
N CYS A 67 -11.21 -1.91 -0.49
CA CYS A 67 -10.38 -1.18 0.47
C CYS A 67 -10.37 0.32 0.18
N ASN A 68 -10.20 0.70 -1.09
CA ASN A 68 -10.19 2.10 -1.51
C ASN A 68 -11.52 2.79 -1.17
N GLY A 69 -12.65 2.17 -1.52
CA GLY A 69 -13.98 2.68 -1.19
C GLY A 69 -14.25 2.75 0.32
N ALA A 70 -13.85 1.73 1.08
CA ALA A 70 -14.03 1.72 2.54
C ALA A 70 -13.17 2.75 3.28
N LYS A 71 -11.97 3.06 2.77
CA LYS A 71 -11.12 4.12 3.31
C LYS A 71 -11.70 5.50 2.98
N GLY A 72 -12.10 5.73 1.74
CA GLY A 72 -12.56 7.03 1.26
C GLY A 72 -11.57 8.16 1.59
N ASP A 73 -12.09 9.25 2.15
CA ASP A 73 -11.34 10.46 2.54
C ASP A 73 -10.74 10.41 3.96
N THR A 74 -10.62 9.22 4.55
CA THR A 74 -9.93 9.03 5.83
C THR A 74 -8.42 8.87 5.65
N GLU A 75 -7.66 9.17 6.70
CA GLU A 75 -6.23 8.90 6.75
C GLU A 75 -6.00 7.38 6.73
N ALA A 76 -5.08 6.92 5.88
CA ALA A 76 -4.91 5.50 5.58
C ALA A 76 -4.44 4.65 6.76
N PHE A 77 -3.49 5.11 7.57
CA PHE A 77 -2.99 4.32 8.70
C PHE A 77 -4.06 4.14 9.78
N ASP A 78 -4.76 5.23 10.12
CA ASP A 78 -5.86 5.22 11.08
C ASP A 78 -6.95 4.26 10.62
N TRP A 79 -7.35 4.35 9.36
CA TRP A 79 -8.34 3.44 8.79
C TRP A 79 -7.84 2.00 8.78
N TYR A 80 -6.61 1.76 8.33
CA TYR A 80 -6.03 0.43 8.18
C TYR A 80 -5.91 -0.30 9.51
N ARG A 81 -5.52 0.42 10.59
CA ARG A 81 -5.40 -0.12 11.94
C ARG A 81 -6.73 -0.64 12.52
N ARG A 82 -7.86 -0.17 12.01
CA ARG A 82 -9.21 -0.59 12.43
C ARG A 82 -9.75 -1.79 11.65
N GLN A 83 -9.04 -2.26 10.62
CA GLN A 83 -9.52 -3.35 9.77
C GLN A 83 -9.25 -4.71 10.40
N SER A 84 -10.15 -5.67 10.16
CA SER A 84 -9.99 -7.05 10.63
C SER A 84 -8.78 -7.78 10.02
N PHE A 85 -8.34 -7.34 8.84
CA PHE A 85 -7.18 -7.87 8.11
C PHE A 85 -5.92 -7.03 8.31
N TYR A 86 -5.84 -6.24 9.38
CA TYR A 86 -4.64 -5.47 9.71
C TYR A 86 -3.43 -6.39 9.90
N ASP A 87 -2.33 -6.09 9.19
CA ASP A 87 -1.04 -6.75 9.39
C ASP A 87 0.02 -5.67 9.69
N PRO A 88 0.71 -5.72 10.86
CA PRO A 88 1.76 -4.76 11.18
C PRO A 88 2.89 -4.72 10.14
N ARG A 89 3.19 -5.83 9.46
CA ARG A 89 4.22 -5.88 8.40
C ARG A 89 3.80 -5.08 7.17
N ARG A 90 2.51 -5.11 6.82
CA ARG A 90 1.95 -4.28 5.73
C ARG A 90 1.89 -2.81 6.13
N ALA A 91 1.59 -2.52 7.39
CA ALA A 91 1.65 -1.15 7.90
C ALA A 91 3.09 -0.60 7.82
N MET A 92 4.11 -1.42 8.13
CA MET A 92 5.51 -1.06 7.93
C MET A 92 5.85 -0.88 6.46
N ALA A 93 5.35 -1.74 5.57
CA ALA A 93 5.53 -1.60 4.13
C ALA A 93 4.93 -0.30 3.60
N LEU A 94 3.73 0.06 4.05
CA LEU A 94 3.06 1.32 3.72
C LEU A 94 3.87 2.53 4.17
N ARG A 95 4.46 2.49 5.37
CA ARG A 95 5.35 3.55 5.86
C ARG A 95 6.62 3.67 5.03
N ALA A 96 7.31 2.56 4.77
CA ALA A 96 8.49 2.55 3.92
C ALA A 96 8.19 3.09 2.51
N TRP A 97 7.01 2.77 1.97
CA TRP A 97 6.55 3.29 0.69
C TRP A 97 6.39 4.82 0.71
N MET A 98 5.79 5.37 1.77
CA MET A 98 5.65 6.82 1.96
C MET A 98 6.97 7.55 2.16
N ASP A 99 7.93 6.89 2.78
CA ASP A 99 9.28 7.44 2.97
C ASP A 99 10.14 7.35 1.68
N GLY A 100 9.61 6.77 0.61
CA GLY A 100 10.30 6.58 -0.67
C GLY A 100 11.23 5.37 -0.72
N ASP A 101 11.33 4.58 0.35
CA ASP A 101 12.11 3.34 0.38
C ASP A 101 11.30 2.17 -0.23
N LEU A 102 11.13 2.22 -1.55
CA LEU A 102 10.41 1.20 -2.29
C LEU A 102 11.05 -0.18 -2.17
N ARG A 103 12.37 -0.28 -1.98
CA ARG A 103 13.05 -1.57 -1.82
C ARG A 103 12.62 -2.24 -0.53
N LEU A 104 12.63 -1.50 0.59
CA LEU A 104 12.15 -2.01 1.87
C LEU A 104 10.65 -2.32 1.82
N ALA A 105 9.85 -1.43 1.24
CA ALA A 105 8.41 -1.62 1.10
C ALA A 105 8.08 -2.93 0.37
N LEU A 106 8.67 -3.16 -0.81
CA LEU A 106 8.45 -4.37 -1.59
C LEU A 106 8.93 -5.63 -0.86
N ARG A 107 10.06 -5.56 -0.14
CA ARG A 107 10.55 -6.69 0.64
C ARG A 107 9.60 -7.09 1.77
N LEU A 108 9.05 -6.11 2.49
CA LEU A 108 8.06 -6.34 3.54
C LEU A 108 6.76 -6.92 2.98
N LEU A 109 6.33 -6.46 1.79
CA LEU A 109 5.14 -7.01 1.13
C LEU A 109 5.29 -8.48 0.77
N GLN A 110 6.44 -8.89 0.24
CA GLN A 110 6.74 -10.30 -0.08
C GLN A 110 6.57 -11.22 1.13
N TRP A 111 6.89 -10.74 2.33
CA TRP A 111 6.76 -11.52 3.56
C TRP A 111 5.35 -11.49 4.17
N SER A 112 4.51 -10.56 3.71
CA SER A 112 3.13 -10.38 4.17
C SER A 112 2.08 -11.08 3.30
N LEU A 113 2.45 -11.48 2.08
CA LEU A 113 1.60 -12.32 1.25
C LEU A 113 1.62 -13.74 1.84
N PRO A 114 0.46 -14.42 1.95
CA PRO A 114 0.48 -15.84 2.29
C PRO A 114 1.36 -16.52 1.24
N ALA A 115 2.38 -17.25 1.68
CA ALA A 115 3.27 -17.97 0.77
C ALA A 115 2.38 -18.75 -0.21
N GLN A 116 2.57 -18.51 -1.51
CA GLN A 116 1.85 -19.19 -2.58
C GLN A 116 1.50 -20.62 -2.16
N ALA A 117 0.20 -20.89 -2.03
CA ALA A 117 -0.31 -22.22 -1.76
C ALA A 117 0.32 -23.19 -2.76
N GLY A 118 1.23 -24.05 -2.30
CA GLY A 118 1.57 -25.25 -3.04
C GLY A 118 0.31 -26.09 -3.29
N PRO A 119 0.26 -26.94 -4.32
CA PRO A 119 -0.89 -27.78 -4.60
C PRO A 119 -1.07 -28.79 -3.45
N GLY A 120 -1.87 -28.41 -2.45
CA GLY A 120 -2.05 -29.16 -1.21
C GLY A 120 -2.72 -28.36 -0.07
N ALA A 121 -2.75 -27.03 -0.13
CA ALA A 121 -3.39 -26.20 0.90
C ALA A 121 -4.89 -25.93 0.62
N ALA A 122 -5.67 -26.99 0.36
CA ALA A 122 -7.13 -26.89 0.38
C ALA A 122 -7.60 -27.15 1.82
N GLY A 123 -7.65 -26.09 2.64
CA GLY A 123 -8.23 -26.18 3.99
C GLY A 123 -7.52 -25.35 5.05
N ALA A 124 -7.38 -24.05 4.84
CA ALA A 124 -7.13 -23.14 5.95
C ALA A 124 -7.74 -21.77 5.64
N ASP A 125 -8.83 -21.49 6.34
CA ASP A 125 -9.43 -20.16 6.48
C ASP A 125 -8.34 -19.16 6.96
N PRO A 126 -8.05 -18.05 6.26
CA PRO A 126 -6.93 -17.18 6.62
C PRO A 126 -7.37 -16.21 7.72
N ALA A 127 -7.67 -16.75 8.89
CA ALA A 127 -7.71 -15.98 10.11
C ALA A 127 -6.26 -15.70 10.53
N HIS A 128 -5.62 -14.70 9.91
CA HIS A 128 -4.40 -14.10 10.45
C HIS A 128 -4.79 -13.31 11.70
N GLN A 129 -5.13 -14.02 12.77
CA GLN A 129 -5.39 -13.45 14.08
C GLN A 129 -4.05 -13.06 14.70
N THR A 130 -3.58 -11.86 14.37
CA THR A 130 -2.70 -11.16 15.30
C THR A 130 -3.51 -10.88 16.56
N ARG A 131 -3.38 -11.76 17.56
CA ARG A 131 -3.89 -11.52 18.91
C ARG A 131 -3.43 -10.13 19.33
N GLN A 132 -4.38 -9.22 19.53
CA GLN A 132 -4.08 -7.90 20.08
C GLN A 132 -3.41 -8.13 21.43
N ALA A 133 -2.16 -7.69 21.57
CA ALA A 133 -1.52 -7.60 22.88
C ALA A 133 -2.25 -6.49 23.65
N THR A 134 -3.28 -6.87 24.40
CA THR A 134 -3.89 -6.04 25.43
C THR A 134 -2.93 -6.00 26.62
N THR A 135 -1.87 -5.19 26.50
CA THR A 135 -1.08 -4.80 27.66
C THR A 135 -1.51 -3.39 28.07
N PRO A 136 -2.03 -3.19 29.29
CA PRO A 136 -2.38 -1.86 29.75
C PRO A 136 -1.10 -1.03 29.90
N LEU A 137 -1.10 0.18 29.32
CA LEU A 137 -0.04 1.16 29.51
C LEU A 137 0.08 1.46 30.99
N TYR A 138 1.20 1.07 31.58
CA TYR A 138 1.58 1.38 32.95
C TYR A 138 1.65 2.91 33.12
N ARG A 139 0.67 3.37 33.90
CA ARG A 139 0.68 4.51 34.83
C ARG A 139 2.09 5.01 35.20
N TRP A 140 2.48 6.16 34.66
CA TRP A 140 3.57 6.96 35.23
C TRP A 140 3.02 7.73 36.44
N GLN A 141 3.24 7.20 37.64
CA GLN A 141 3.11 7.98 38.87
C GLN A 141 4.42 8.70 39.14
N MET A 142 4.31 10.01 39.37
CA MET A 142 5.40 10.90 39.72
C MET A 142 5.96 10.58 41.12
N ALA A 143 7.29 10.52 41.19
CA ALA A 143 8.14 10.84 42.35
C ALA A 143 9.38 11.52 41.73
N SER A 144 9.81 12.71 42.14
CA SER A 144 9.89 13.28 43.49
C SER A 144 9.50 14.75 43.54
#